data_AF-A0A6A2FKL7-F1
#
_entry.id   AF-A0A6A2FKL7-F1
#
_cell.length_a   1.000
_cell.length_b   1.000
_cell.length_c   1.000
_cell.angle_alpha   90.00
_cell.angle_beta   90.00
_cell.angle_gamma   90.00
#
_symmetry.space_group_name_H-M   'P 1'
#
loop_
_entity.id
_entity.type
_entity.pdbx_description
1 polymer ?
#
loop_
_entity_poly.entity_id
_entity_poly.type
_entity_poly.pdbx_seq_one_letter_code
_entity_poly.pdbx_strand_id
1 'polypeptide(L)' 'MKKLGFEGPYSGTRHHFMVYEQHRMAIPSNTEYSVPQVRFMIREIEEIIGRVITAGEWHEL' A
#
# COMPACT_ATOMS: atom_id res chain seq x y z
N MET A 1 -6.75 -3.44 1.45
CA MET A 1 -6.17 -3.12 0.11
C MET A 1 -7.04 -3.52 -1.07
N LYS A 2 -7.57 -4.74 -1.18
CA LYS A 2 -8.50 -5.10 -2.28
C LYS A 2 -9.73 -4.18 -2.39
N LYS A 3 -10.27 -3.71 -1.26
CA LYS A 3 -11.36 -2.72 -1.22
C LYS A 3 -10.99 -1.37 -1.85
N LEU A 4 -9.70 -1.03 -1.89
CA LEU A 4 -9.18 0.16 -2.56
C LEU A 4 -8.87 -0.09 -4.04
N GLY A 5 -9.10 -1.29 -4.57
CA GLY A 5 -8.81 -1.66 -5.96
C GLY A 5 -7.39 -2.18 -6.20
N PHE A 6 -6.58 -2.41 -5.16
CA PHE A 6 -5.26 -3.01 -5.31
C PHE A 6 -5.35 -4.54 -5.52
N GLU A 7 -4.59 -5.03 -6.49
CA GLU A 7 -4.38 -6.44 -6.77
C GLU A 7 -3.08 -6.97 -6.12
N GLY A 8 -3.03 -8.28 -5.86
CA GLY A 8 -1.95 -8.96 -5.14
C GLY A 8 -2.29 -9.30 -3.67
N PRO A 9 -1.30 -9.43 -2.78
CA PRO A 9 0.14 -9.22 -3.03
C PRO A 9 0.74 -10.30 -3.91
N TYR A 10 1.57 -9.89 -4.87
CA TYR A 10 2.36 -10.79 -5.69
C TYR A 10 3.76 -10.97 -5.09
N SER A 11 4.26 -12.19 -5.13
CA SER A 11 5.61 -12.50 -4.66
C SER A 11 6.65 -12.30 -5.76
N GLY A 12 7.52 -11.31 -5.58
CA GLY A 12 8.76 -11.19 -6.35
C GLY A 12 9.90 -12.00 -5.73
N THR A 13 11.06 -12.01 -6.38
CA THR A 13 12.24 -12.77 -5.93
C THR A 13 12.87 -12.25 -4.63
N ARG A 14 12.58 -10.99 -4.25
CA ARG A 14 13.14 -10.34 -3.04
C ARG A 14 12.11 -9.60 -2.20
N HIS A 15 11.06 -9.05 -2.84
CA HIS A 15 10.03 -8.27 -2.16
C HIS A 15 8.65 -8.60 -2.73
N HIS A 16 7.63 -8.47 -1.91
CA HIS A 16 6.25 -8.51 -2.36
C HIS A 16 5.87 -7.20 -3.02
N PHE A 17 4.81 -7.19 -3.83
CA PHE A 17 4.29 -5.97 -4.43
C PHE A 17 2.78 -6.07 -4.65
N MET A 18 2.13 -4.91 -4.66
CA MET A 18 0.73 -4.76 -5.07
C MET A 18 0.67 -3.94 -6.35
N VAL A 19 -0.42 -4.14 -7.11
CA VAL A 19 -0.66 -3.42 -8.36
C VAL A 19 -1.99 -2.66 -8.25
N TYR A 20 -2.01 -1.41 -8.68
CA TYR A 20 -3.22 -0.61 -8.85
C TYR A 20 -3.21 -0.05 -10.26
N GLU A 21 -4.10 -0.54 -11.12
CA GLU A 21 -4.10 -0.24 -12.56
C GLU A 21 -2.71 -0.47 -13.19
N GLN A 22 -2.00 0.62 -13.55
CA GLN A 22 -0.65 0.57 -14.13
C GLN A 22 0.47 0.86 -13.11
N HIS A 23 0.12 1.12 -11.85
CA HIS A 23 1.06 1.43 -10.78
C HIS A 23 1.42 0.18 -9.99
N ARG A 24 2.72 0.02 -9.69
CA ARG A 24 3.25 -1.08 -8.89
C ARG A 24 3.91 -0.54 -7.64
N MET A 25 3.39 -0.90 -6.48
CA MET A 25 3.95 -0.55 -5.18
C MET A 25 4.68 -1.74 -4.57
N ALA A 26 5.93 -1.56 -4.19
CA ALA A 26 6.67 -2.58 -3.46
C ALA A 26 6.23 -2.61 -1.99
N ILE A 27 6.00 -3.81 -1.46
CA ILE A 27 5.80 -4.02 -0.03
C ILE A 27 7.17 -4.36 0.57
N PRO A 28 7.68 -3.55 1.52
CA PRO A 28 8.94 -3.86 2.17
C PRO A 28 8.85 -5.21 2.91
N SER A 29 9.94 -5.98 2.94
CA SER A 29 9.96 -7.33 3.50
C SER A 29 10.25 -7.37 5.01
N ASN A 30 10.23 -6.23 5.69
CA ASN A 30 10.55 -6.13 7.10
C ASN A 30 9.42 -6.73 7.95
N THR A 31 9.76 -7.41 9.05
CA THR A 31 8.78 -7.97 9.98
C THR A 31 8.03 -6.89 10.77
N GLU A 32 8.69 -5.74 10.99
CA GLU A 32 8.13 -4.57 11.66
C GLU A 32 8.41 -3.31 10.86
N TYR A 33 7.44 -2.41 10.81
CA TYR A 33 7.57 -1.11 10.16
C TYR A 33 7.73 -0.01 11.19
N SER A 34 8.68 0.89 10.93
CA SER A 34 8.74 2.13 11.69
C SER A 34 7.51 3.00 11.38
N VAL A 35 7.06 3.79 12.34
CA VAL A 35 5.93 4.72 12.13
C VAL A 35 6.16 5.66 10.92
N PRO A 36 7.36 6.23 10.70
CA PRO A 36 7.64 7.02 9.50
C PRO A 36 7.45 6.24 8.19
N GLN A 37 7.86 4.96 8.17
CA GLN A 37 7.74 4.11 6.99
C GLN A 37 6.27 3.80 6.67
N VAL A 38 5.45 3.48 7.68
CA VAL A 38 4.00 3.30 7.48
C VAL A 38 3.37 4.58 6.93
N ARG A 39 3.75 5.74 7.48
CA ARG A 39 3.23 7.04 7.04
C ARG A 39 3.61 7.35 5.59
N PHE A 40 4.82 6.97 5.17
CA PHE A 40 5.28 7.11 3.80
C PHE A 40 4.46 6.22 2.85
N MET A 41 4.26 4.95 3.20
CA MET A 41 3.47 4.02 2.39
C MET A 41 2.02 4.48 2.23
N ILE A 42 1.40 5.01 3.29
CA ILE A 42 0.03 5.55 3.20
C ILE A 42 -0.03 6.72 2.22
N ARG A 43 0.94 7.66 2.28
CA ARG A 43 0.99 8.78 1.34
C ARG A 43 1.16 8.34 -0.11
N GLU A 44 2.04 7.37 -0.35
CA GLU A 44 2.23 6.79 -1.68
C GLU A 44 0.94 6.13 -2.19
N ILE A 45 0.19 5.44 -1.33
CA ILE A 45 -1.13 4.90 -1.67
C ILE A 45 -2.09 6.02 -2.06
N GLU A 46 -2.18 7.09 -1.25
CA GLU A 46 -3.06 8.24 -1.49
C GLU A 46 -2.75 8.94 -2.82
N GLU A 47 -1.46 9.07 -3.15
CA GLU A 47 -1.00 9.62 -4.44
C GLU A 47 -1.40 8.70 -5.60
N ILE A 48 -1.23 7.38 -5.47
CA ILE A 48 -1.58 6.40 -6.52
C ILE A 48 -3.09 6.38 -6.79
N ILE A 49 -3.92 6.44 -5.75
CA ILE A 49 -5.39 6.43 -5.92
C ILE A 49 -5.96 7.83 -6.20
N GLY A 50 -5.13 8.88 -6.13
CA GLY A 50 -5.53 10.26 -6.36
C GLY A 50 -6.49 10.84 -5.31
N ARG A 51 -6.55 10.27 -4.10
CA ARG A 51 -7.37 10.78 -2.98
C ARG A 51 -6.79 10.44 -1.61
N VAL A 52 -7.13 11.25 -0.62
CA VAL A 52 -6.76 11.04 0.79
C VAL A 52 -7.61 9.91 1.39
N ILE A 53 -6.98 9.04 2.18
CA ILE A 53 -7.67 8.01 2.95
C ILE A 53 -7.82 8.53 4.37
N THR A 54 -9.06 8.71 4.81
CA THR A 54 -9.30 9.16 6.19
C THR A 54 -8.98 8.04 7.18
N ALA A 55 -8.67 8.40 8.43
CA ALA A 55 -8.42 7.40 9.48
C ALA A 55 -9.63 6.48 9.72
N GLY A 56 -10.86 7.00 9.57
CA GLY A 56 -12.08 6.21 9.69
C GLY A 56 -12.21 5.19 8.56
N GLU A 57 -11.99 5.62 7.32
CA GLU A 57 -11.98 4.71 6.17
C GLU A 57 -10.88 3.65 6.32
N TRP A 58 -9.67 4.05 6.72
CA TRP A 58 -8.56 3.12 6.94
C TRP A 58 -8.90 2.04 7.96
N HIS A 59 -9.66 2.38 9.01
CA HIS A 59 -10.10 1.41 10.02
C HIS A 59 -11.09 0.37 9.46
N GLU A 60 -11.83 0.71 8.40
CA GLU A 60 -12.85 -0.15 7.78
C GLU A 60 -12.33 -0.99 6.60
N LEU A 61 -11.07 -0.79 6.18
CA LEU A 61 -10.44 -1.46 5.03
C LEU A 61 -10.06 -2.93 5.28
#